data_AF-A0A0G4QMB6-F1
#
_entry.id   AF-A0A0G4QMB6-F1
#
_cell.length_a   1.000
_cell.length_b   1.000
_cell.length_c   1.000
_cell.angle_alpha   90.00
_cell.angle_beta   90.00
_cell.angle_gamma   90.00
#
_symmetry.space_group_name_H-M   'P 1'
#
loop_
_entity.id
_entity.type
_entity.pdbx_description
1 polymer ?
#
loop_
_entity_poly.entity_id
_entity_poly.type
_entity_poly.pdbx_seq_one_letter_code
_entity_poly.pdbx_strand_id
1 'polypeptide(L)'
;MNSKIIFQDQVSFTQAAFNEVTRIISQHGVSVLDCLVPALNTQQCLEHLAFVASEYGYDYSFIDAHLETYKKANSEFQDAYGEE
;
A
#
# COMPACT_ATOMS: atom_id res chain seq x y z
N MET A 1 3.60 -23.56 11.14
CA MET A 1 2.28 -24.18 10.93
C MET A 1 1.85 -23.89 9.50
N ASN A 2 1.66 -24.92 8.65
CA ASN A 2 1.13 -24.71 7.30
C ASN A 2 -0.40 -24.60 7.40
N SER A 3 -0.89 -23.38 7.59
CA SER A 3 -2.33 -23.10 7.54
C SER A 3 -2.77 -23.05 6.08
N LYS A 4 -3.77 -23.84 5.70
CA LYS A 4 -4.37 -23.79 4.37
C LYS A 4 -5.43 -22.70 4.36
N ILE A 5 -5.35 -21.81 3.37
CA ILE A 5 -6.36 -20.78 3.13
C ILE A 5 -7.20 -21.24 1.94
N ILE A 6 -8.52 -21.27 2.10
CA ILE A 6 -9.48 -21.65 1.06
C ILE A 6 -10.39 -20.45 0.80
N PHE A 7 -10.58 -20.10 -0.47
CA PHE A 7 -11.46 -19.03 -0.91
C PHE A 7 -12.71 -19.62 -1.56
N GLN A 8 -13.83 -18.92 -1.38
CA GLN A 8 -15.12 -19.33 -1.95
C GLN A 8 -15.14 -19.24 -3.48
N ASP A 9 -14.45 -18.24 -4.04
CA ASP A 9 -14.38 -17.98 -5.47
C ASP A 9 -13.11 -17.18 -5.83
N GLN A 10 -12.90 -17.00 -7.13
CA GLN A 10 -11.74 -16.28 -7.67
C GLN A 10 -11.74 -14.79 -7.32
N VAL A 11 -12.92 -14.16 -7.19
CA VAL A 11 -13.04 -12.74 -6.85
C VAL A 11 -12.54 -12.52 -5.43
N SER A 12 -13.00 -13.34 -4.49
CA SER A 12 -12.60 -13.34 -3.09
C SER A 12 -11.11 -13.60 -2.92
N PHE A 13 -10.55 -14.55 -3.69
CA PHE A 13 -9.11 -14.81 -3.73
C PHE A 13 -8.33 -13.57 -4.21
N THR A 14 -8.77 -12.96 -5.30
CA THR A 14 -8.05 -11.84 -5.93
C THR A 14 -8.14 -10.58 -5.06
N GLN A 15 -9.29 -10.30 -4.44
CA GLN A 15 -9.45 -9.22 -3.46
C GLN A 15 -8.51 -9.41 -2.26
N ALA A 16 -8.42 -10.64 -1.74
CA ALA A 16 -7.51 -10.95 -0.65
C ALA A 16 -6.04 -10.80 -1.07
N ALA A 17 -5.70 -11.12 -2.31
CA ALA A 17 -4.36 -10.92 -2.85
C ALA A 17 -3.99 -9.43 -2.93
N PHE A 18 -4.90 -8.56 -3.40
CA PHE A 18 -4.68 -7.10 -3.36
C PHE A 18 -4.43 -6.61 -1.93
N ASN A 19 -5.24 -7.06 -0.97
CA ASN A 19 -5.09 -6.66 0.43
C ASN A 19 -3.76 -7.16 1.02
N GLU A 20 -3.35 -8.38 0.71
CA GLU A 20 -2.10 -8.93 1.21
C GLU A 20 -0.87 -8.24 0.62
N VAL A 21 -0.90 -7.93 -0.68
CA VAL A 21 0.18 -7.16 -1.33
C VAL A 21 0.26 -5.74 -0.74
N THR A 22 -0.89 -5.10 -0.49
CA THR A 22 -0.96 -3.80 0.21
C THR A 22 -0.29 -3.85 1.56
N ARG A 23 -0.58 -4.90 2.34
CA ARG A 23 0.01 -5.12 3.67
C ARG A 23 1.53 -5.28 3.58
N ILE A 24 2.03 -6.07 2.63
CA ILE A 24 3.48 -6.29 2.44
C ILE A 24 4.19 -5.00 2.04
N ILE A 25 3.67 -4.28 1.04
CA ILE A 25 4.23 -3.00 0.58
C ILE A 25 4.26 -2.00 1.74
N SER A 26 3.17 -1.91 2.49
CA SER A 26 3.07 -1.02 3.63
C SER A 26 4.01 -1.40 4.77
N GLN A 27 4.24 -2.69 5.05
CA GLN A 27 5.23 -3.08 6.06
C GLN A 27 6.65 -2.67 5.65
N HIS A 28 6.98 -2.82 4.37
CA HIS A 28 8.24 -2.32 3.85
C HIS A 28 8.36 -0.80 4.02
N GLY A 29 7.30 -0.05 3.68
CA GLY A 29 7.29 1.41 3.83
C GLY A 29 7.49 1.89 5.27
N VAL A 30 6.92 1.21 6.27
CA VAL A 30 7.14 1.54 7.68
C VAL A 30 8.63 1.49 8.02
N SER A 31 9.35 0.45 7.58
CA SER A 31 10.79 0.34 7.83
C SER A 31 11.61 1.46 7.19
N VAL A 32 11.14 2.03 6.07
CA VAL A 32 11.77 3.17 5.41
C VAL A 32 11.53 4.45 6.21
N LEU A 33 10.30 4.68 6.67
CA LEU A 33 9.95 5.84 7.51
C LEU A 33 10.69 5.80 8.86
N ASP A 34 10.91 4.62 9.44
CA ASP A 34 11.68 4.43 10.68
C ASP A 34 13.14 4.87 10.53
N CYS A 35 13.68 4.86 9.30
CA CYS A 35 15.01 5.40 8.98
C CYS A 35 15.01 6.92 8.74
N LEU A 36 13.90 7.61 9.01
CA LEU A 36 13.72 9.06 8.81
C LEU A 36 13.96 9.52 7.36
N VAL A 37 13.57 8.68 6.40
CA VAL A 37 13.63 8.99 4.97
C VAL A 37 12.25 8.84 4.33
N PRO A 38 11.93 9.65 3.31
CA PRO A 38 10.62 9.57 2.65
C PRO A 38 10.45 8.25 1.90
N ALA A 39 9.31 7.60 2.10
CA ALA A 39 8.95 6.33 1.49
C ALA A 39 8.24 6.52 0.13
N LEU A 40 8.86 7.28 -0.79
CA LEU A 40 8.26 7.64 -2.09
C LEU A 40 7.94 6.41 -2.95
N ASN A 41 8.82 5.42 -2.98
CA ASN A 41 8.60 4.19 -3.74
C ASN A 41 7.39 3.42 -3.21
N THR A 42 7.18 3.40 -1.89
CA THR A 42 6.00 2.76 -1.28
C THR A 42 4.73 3.44 -1.73
N GLN A 43 4.71 4.79 -1.71
CA GLN A 43 3.56 5.56 -2.20
C GLN A 43 3.24 5.24 -3.66
N GLN A 44 4.25 5.28 -4.56
CA GLN A 44 4.06 4.98 -5.99
C GLN A 44 3.55 3.55 -6.22
N CYS A 45 4.07 2.56 -5.47
CA CYS A 45 3.57 1.20 -5.55
C CYS A 45 2.08 1.10 -5.17
N LEU A 46 1.66 1.80 -4.11
CA LEU A 46 0.26 1.80 -3.67
C LEU A 46 -0.65 2.57 -4.64
N GLU A 47 -0.18 3.67 -5.25
CA GLU A 47 -0.90 4.40 -6.29
C GLU A 47 -1.21 3.51 -7.50
N HIS A 48 -0.20 2.81 -8.00
CA HIS A 48 -0.39 1.88 -9.12
C HIS A 48 -1.27 0.69 -8.74
N LEU A 49 -1.14 0.17 -7.52
CA LEU A 49 -1.97 -0.95 -7.05
C LEU A 49 -3.45 -0.54 -6.94
N ALA A 50 -3.73 0.66 -6.40
CA ALA A 50 -5.09 1.20 -6.29
C ALA A 50 -5.70 1.42 -7.68
N PHE A 51 -4.94 1.99 -8.61
CA PHE A 51 -5.37 2.16 -9.99
C PHE A 51 -5.75 0.83 -10.62
N VAL A 52 -4.88 -0.18 -10.56
CA VAL A 52 -5.16 -1.51 -11.12
C VAL A 52 -6.38 -2.17 -10.45
N ALA A 53 -6.50 -2.10 -9.13
CA ALA A 53 -7.66 -2.63 -8.43
C ALA A 53 -8.97 -1.97 -8.92
N SER A 54 -8.97 -0.65 -9.10
CA SER A 54 -10.13 0.09 -9.61
C SER A 54 -10.51 -0.28 -11.05
N GLU A 55 -9.52 -0.43 -11.94
CA GLU A 55 -9.75 -0.78 -13.36
C GLU A 55 -10.37 -2.17 -13.51
N TYR A 56 -10.05 -3.09 -12.60
CA TYR A 56 -10.58 -4.45 -12.60
C TYR A 56 -11.82 -4.61 -11.71
N GLY A 57 -12.34 -3.53 -11.11
CA GLY A 57 -13.56 -3.53 -10.31
C GLY A 57 -13.43 -4.15 -8.92
N TYR A 58 -12.21 -4.22 -8.37
CA TYR A 58 -11.96 -4.65 -7.00
C TYR A 58 -12.04 -3.47 -6.03
N ASP A 59 -12.37 -3.75 -4.77
CA ASP A 59 -12.41 -2.74 -3.72
C ASP A 59 -10.97 -2.32 -3.37
N TYR A 60 -10.65 -1.05 -3.60
CA TYR A 60 -9.33 -0.48 -3.35
C TYR A 60 -9.29 0.35 -2.06
N SER A 61 -10.36 0.40 -1.27
CA SER A 61 -10.45 1.20 -0.04
C SER A 61 -9.33 0.89 0.96
N PHE A 62 -8.93 -0.39 1.07
CA PHE A 62 -7.82 -0.81 1.92
C PHE A 62 -6.47 -0.29 1.40
N ILE A 63 -6.27 -0.26 0.08
CA ILE A 63 -5.08 0.30 -0.57
C ILE A 63 -5.03 1.81 -0.31
N ASP A 64 -6.15 2.50 -0.54
CA ASP A 64 -6.28 3.94 -0.41
C ASP A 64 -5.98 4.42 1.01
N ALA A 65 -6.50 3.73 2.03
CA ALA A 65 -6.21 4.04 3.43
C ALA A 65 -4.70 4.00 3.76
N HIS A 66 -3.96 3.04 3.19
CA HIS A 66 -2.52 2.97 3.35
C HIS A 66 -1.81 4.04 2.52
N LEU A 67 -2.26 4.26 1.29
CA LEU A 67 -1.70 5.27 0.40
C LEU A 67 -1.76 6.67 1.02
N GLU A 68 -2.90 7.05 1.61
CA GLU A 68 -3.05 8.35 2.27
C GLU A 68 -2.10 8.53 3.46
N THR A 69 -1.79 7.45 4.17
CA THR A 69 -0.77 7.47 5.24
C THR A 69 0.61 7.83 4.67
N TYR A 70 0.99 7.25 3.53
CA TYR A 70 2.28 7.51 2.89
C TYR A 70 2.35 8.87 2.22
N LYS A 71 1.29 9.33 1.55
CA LYS A 71 1.22 10.69 0.99
C LYS A 71 1.43 11.73 2.08
N LYS A 72 0.74 11.56 3.21
CA LYS A 72 0.89 12.45 4.36
C LYS A 72 2.32 12.43 4.91
N ALA A 73 2.86 11.25 5.21
CA ALA A 73 4.21 11.13 5.77
C ALA A 73 5.27 11.72 4.82
N ASN A 74 5.20 11.44 3.53
CA ASN A 74 6.15 11.97 2.54
C ASN A 74 6.04 13.50 2.38
N SER A 75 4.81 14.05 2.42
CA SER A 75 4.60 15.50 2.43
C SER A 75 5.21 16.15 3.67
N GLU A 76 5.04 15.54 4.86
CA GLU A 76 5.65 16.04 6.09
C GLU A 76 7.19 16.02 6.01
N PHE A 77 7.79 15.02 5.37
CA PHE A 77 9.23 15.00 5.10
C PHE A 77 9.66 16.11 4.13
N GLN A 78 8.89 16.35 3.07
CA GLN A 78 9.17 17.41 2.11
C GLN A 78 9.09 18.80 2.77
N ASP A 79 8.09 19.03 3.61
CA ASP A 79 7.92 20.31 4.32
C ASP A 79 9.03 20.54 5.36
N ALA A 80 9.53 19.47 5.99
CA ALA A 80 10.54 19.56 7.04
C ALA A 80 11.99 19.59 6.51
N TYR A 81 12.26 18.96 5.36
CA TYR A 81 13.61 18.70 4.86
C TYR A 81 13.83 19.01 3.37
N GLY A 82 12.79 19.45 2.65
CA GLY A 82 12.93 19.92 1.28
C GLY A 82 13.70 21.24 1.24
N GLU A 83 14.82 21.27 0.52
CA GLU A 83 15.48 22.52 0.13
C GLU A 83 14.60 23.24 -0.92
N GLU A 84 14.43 24.57 -0.79
CA GLU A 84 13.75 25.43 -1.78
C GLU A 84 14.33 25.29 -3.20
#